data_AF-A0A965XV32-F1
#
_entry.id   AF-A0A965XV32-F1
#
_cell.length_a   1.000
_cell.length_b   1.000
_cell.length_c   1.000
_cell.angle_alpha   90.00
_cell.angle_beta   90.00
_cell.angle_gamma   90.00
#
_symmetry.space_group_name_H-M   'P 1'
#
loop_
_entity.id
_entity.type
_entity.pdbx_description
1 polymer ?
#
loop_
_entity_poly.entity_id
_entity_poly.type
_entity_poly.pdbx_seq_one_letter_code
_entity_poly.pdbx_strand_id
1 'polypeptide(L)'
;MDIFLKAEYIYTDSLSFIKQDLSSLSLAKEVVYQESLVGIINDNMEKAGYVAGVLILLLLFISFVLINNTVRINLYAKRFVIYTMKLVGAKRSFIRKPLLVKGIWQGIVSGVIADILLGMLVYVAVRDLPELLAIMDKNMIIAVFAVVPLLGVLLCLLSTFFISNRLISMSGDDIYY
;
A
#
# COMPACT_ATOMS: atom_id res chain seq x y z
N MET A 1 -37.37 -20.90 -16.60
CA MET A 1 -36.23 -20.83 -17.54
C MET A 1 -35.48 -19.59 -17.16
N ASP A 2 -34.44 -19.75 -16.35
CA ASP A 2 -33.70 -18.62 -15.79
C ASP A 2 -32.58 -18.23 -16.76
N ILE A 3 -32.62 -16.97 -17.22
CA ILE A 3 -31.63 -16.41 -18.13
C ILE A 3 -30.70 -15.54 -17.29
N PHE A 4 -29.44 -15.94 -17.18
CA PHE A 4 -28.40 -15.16 -16.51
C PHE A 4 -27.91 -14.05 -17.44
N LEU A 5 -28.07 -12.80 -17.03
CA LEU A 5 -27.51 -11.64 -17.73
C LEU A 5 -26.01 -11.53 -17.43
N LYS A 6 -25.20 -11.40 -18.49
CA LYS A 6 -23.74 -11.23 -18.42
C LYS A 6 -23.38 -9.93 -17.69
N ALA A 7 -22.46 -10.06 -16.74
CA ALA A 7 -21.95 -9.00 -15.87
C ALA A 7 -20.98 -8.03 -16.57
N GLU A 8 -21.36 -7.46 -17.72
CA GLU A 8 -20.49 -6.54 -18.49
C GLU A 8 -21.06 -5.12 -18.61
N TYR A 9 -22.02 -4.74 -17.77
CA TYR A 9 -22.53 -3.36 -17.71
C TYR A 9 -22.81 -2.95 -16.26
N ILE A 10 -21.76 -2.75 -15.48
CA ILE A 10 -21.80 -2.01 -14.21
C ILE A 10 -21.10 -0.67 -14.44
N TYR A 11 -21.75 0.19 -15.23
CA TYR A 11 -21.50 1.63 -15.25
C TYR A 11 -22.83 2.34 -15.00
N THR A 12 -22.88 3.11 -13.93
CA THR A 12 -24.09 3.71 -13.32
C THR A 12 -24.78 4.76 -14.20
N ASP A 13 -24.22 5.15 -15.35
CA ASP A 13 -24.74 6.23 -16.19
C ASP A 13 -25.80 5.80 -17.22
N SER A 14 -25.84 4.52 -17.61
CA SER A 14 -26.80 4.04 -18.64
C SER A 14 -28.08 3.43 -18.08
N LEU A 15 -28.23 3.37 -16.75
CA LEU A 15 -29.40 2.76 -16.09
C LEU A 15 -30.66 3.62 -16.14
N SER A 16 -30.53 4.92 -16.41
CA SER A 16 -31.65 5.86 -16.54
C SER A 16 -32.45 5.63 -17.83
N PHE A 17 -31.79 5.30 -18.93
CA PHE A 17 -32.43 5.09 -20.23
C PHE A 17 -33.17 3.74 -20.33
N ILE A 18 -32.64 2.68 -19.70
CA ILE A 18 -33.25 1.34 -19.74
C ILE A 18 -34.53 1.26 -18.89
N LYS A 19 -34.68 2.13 -17.87
CA LYS A 19 -35.87 2.18 -17.00
C LYS A 19 -37.09 2.79 -17.72
N GLN A 20 -36.86 3.68 -18.70
CA GLN A 20 -37.92 4.38 -19.42
C GLN A 20 -38.64 3.47 -20.44
N ASP A 21 -37.91 2.57 -21.09
CA ASP A 21 -38.47 1.63 -22.08
C ASP A 21 -39.12 0.37 -21.46
N LEU A 22 -38.72 -0.02 -20.24
CA LEU A 22 -39.25 -1.22 -19.57
C LEU A 22 -40.48 -0.96 -18.68
N SER A 23 -40.88 0.30 -18.51
CA SER A 23 -42.06 0.67 -17.70
C SER A 23 -43.40 0.44 -18.42
N SER A 24 -43.40 0.08 -19.71
CA SER A 24 -44.63 -0.13 -20.50
C SER A 24 -45.12 -1.58 -20.56
N LEU A 25 -44.41 -2.53 -19.93
CA LEU A 25 -44.86 -3.92 -19.84
C LEU A 25 -45.16 -4.24 -18.38
N SER A 26 -46.41 -3.97 -17.98
CA SER A 26 -46.97 -4.55 -16.78
C SER A 26 -46.91 -6.07 -16.89
N LEU A 27 -46.19 -6.73 -15.99
CA LEU A 27 -46.69 -7.83 -15.16
C LEU A 27 -45.52 -8.56 -14.49
N ALA A 28 -45.68 -8.68 -13.17
CA ALA A 28 -45.05 -9.64 -12.28
C ALA A 28 -43.83 -9.19 -11.46
N LYS A 29 -44.13 -9.13 -10.16
CA LYS A 29 -43.24 -9.31 -9.01
C LYS A 29 -42.41 -8.09 -8.64
N GLU A 30 -43.01 -7.34 -7.72
CA GLU A 30 -42.38 -6.44 -6.76
C GLU A 30 -41.10 -7.08 -6.19
N VAL A 31 -39.99 -6.89 -6.89
CA VAL A 31 -38.66 -7.00 -6.31
C VAL A 31 -38.52 -5.72 -5.51
N VAL A 32 -38.67 -5.84 -4.18
CA VAL A 32 -38.24 -4.82 -3.23
C VAL A 32 -36.72 -4.69 -3.37
N TYR A 33 -36.31 -3.92 -4.37
CA TYR A 33 -34.94 -3.46 -4.52
C TYR A 33 -34.77 -2.41 -3.43
N GLN A 34 -34.13 -2.78 -2.32
CA GLN A 34 -33.81 -1.84 -1.26
C GLN A 34 -32.61 -0.99 -1.71
N GLU A 35 -32.85 -0.09 -2.68
CA GLU A 35 -31.88 0.87 -3.22
C GLU A 35 -31.15 1.63 -2.10
N SER A 36 -31.82 1.82 -0.96
CA SER A 36 -31.25 2.45 0.24
C SER A 36 -30.16 1.63 0.95
N LEU A 37 -30.28 0.31 1.10
CA LEU A 37 -29.28 -0.47 1.85
C LEU A 37 -28.01 -0.71 1.04
N VAL A 38 -28.15 -0.96 -0.26
CA VAL A 38 -26.99 -1.13 -1.17
C VAL A 38 -26.23 0.19 -1.32
N GLY A 39 -26.94 1.32 -1.42
CA GLY A 39 -26.33 2.65 -1.40
C GLY A 39 -25.58 2.97 -0.10
N ILE A 40 -26.18 2.65 1.06
CA ILE A 40 -25.52 2.85 2.36
C ILE A 40 -24.28 1.96 2.52
N ILE A 41 -24.32 0.70 2.05
CA ILE A 41 -23.15 -0.19 2.09
C ILE A 41 -22.04 0.34 1.19
N ASN A 42 -22.34 0.74 -0.04
CA ASN A 42 -21.34 1.25 -0.97
C ASN A 42 -20.70 2.56 -0.47
N ASP A 43 -21.50 3.51 0.02
CA ASP A 43 -21.00 4.76 0.60
C ASP A 43 -20.15 4.51 1.86
N ASN A 44 -20.53 3.54 2.67
CA ASN A 44 -19.74 3.16 3.85
C ASN A 44 -18.44 2.46 3.47
N MET A 45 -18.43 1.64 2.41
CA MET A 45 -17.22 1.02 1.87
C MET A 45 -16.26 2.07 1.30
N GLU A 46 -16.77 3.07 0.59
CA GLU A 46 -15.96 4.18 0.08
C GLU A 46 -15.35 4.99 1.23
N LYS A 47 -16.16 5.38 2.23
CA LYS A 47 -15.69 6.08 3.44
C LYS A 47 -14.64 5.28 4.19
N ALA A 48 -14.84 3.97 4.37
CA ALA A 48 -13.88 3.09 5.01
C ALA A 48 -12.55 3.04 4.23
N GLY A 49 -12.62 2.99 2.90
CA GLY A 49 -11.46 3.08 2.02
C GLY A 49 -10.68 4.38 2.20
N TYR A 50 -11.36 5.53 2.26
CA TYR A 50 -10.71 6.82 2.50
C TYR A 50 -10.05 6.88 3.87
N VAL A 51 -10.73 6.44 4.93
CA VAL A 51 -10.17 6.43 6.30
C VAL A 51 -8.93 5.53 6.35
N ALA A 52 -8.98 4.34 5.75
CA ALA A 52 -7.84 3.45 5.63
C ALA A 52 -6.69 4.09 4.85
N GLY A 53 -6.98 4.79 3.74
CA GLY A 53 -5.99 5.53 2.95
C GLY A 53 -5.27 6.62 3.75
N VAL A 54 -6.01 7.40 4.53
CA VAL A 54 -5.45 8.42 5.43
C VAL A 54 -4.55 7.78 6.49
N LEU A 55 -4.99 6.66 7.09
CA LEU A 55 -4.19 5.93 8.07
C LEU A 55 -2.89 5.41 7.46
N ILE A 56 -2.93 4.81 6.26
CA ILE A 56 -1.74 4.34 5.55
C ILE A 56 -0.76 5.50 5.36
N LEU A 57 -1.22 6.64 4.81
CA LEU A 57 -0.37 7.82 4.60
C LEU A 57 0.27 8.32 5.89
N LEU A 58 -0.49 8.35 6.99
CA LEU A 58 0.02 8.75 8.30
C LEU A 58 1.08 7.78 8.82
N LEU A 59 0.86 6.47 8.69
CA LEU A 59 1.85 5.45 9.07
C LEU A 59 3.12 5.57 8.23
N LEU A 60 2.99 5.82 6.92
CA LEU A 60 4.15 6.04 6.05
C LEU A 60 4.94 7.28 6.48
N PHE A 61 4.25 8.36 6.85
CA PHE A 61 4.89 9.57 7.36
C PHE A 61 5.66 9.31 8.66
N ILE A 62 5.05 8.61 9.63
CA ILE A 62 5.72 8.22 10.88
C ILE A 62 6.96 7.37 10.59
N SER A 63 6.83 6.38 9.72
CA SER A 63 7.95 5.52 9.29
C SER A 63 9.10 6.36 8.70
N PHE A 64 8.79 7.30 7.81
CA PHE A 64 9.77 8.20 7.22
C PHE A 64 10.52 9.03 8.27
N VAL A 65 9.81 9.61 9.24
CA VAL A 65 10.40 10.39 10.34
C VAL A 65 11.31 9.50 11.20
N LEU A 66 10.87 8.29 11.53
CA LEU A 66 11.64 7.34 12.32
C LEU A 66 12.94 6.96 11.62
N ILE A 67 12.90 6.63 10.32
CA ILE A 67 14.09 6.27 9.55
C ILE A 67 15.08 7.45 9.53
N ASN A 68 14.61 8.68 9.36
CA ASN A 68 15.47 9.87 9.40
C ASN A 68 16.20 10.01 10.75
N ASN A 69 15.48 9.82 11.84
CA ASN A 69 16.04 9.87 13.19
C ASN A 69 17.05 8.72 13.43
N THR A 70 16.71 7.50 13.01
CA THR A 70 17.58 6.32 13.15
C THR A 70 18.87 6.49 12.35
N VAL A 71 18.80 6.99 11.11
CA VAL A 71 19.98 7.20 10.27
C VAL A 71 20.88 8.26 10.90
N ARG A 72 20.33 9.37 11.39
CA ARG A 72 21.08 10.41 12.11
C ARG A 72 21.87 9.81 13.28
N ILE A 73 21.20 9.04 14.15
CA ILE A 73 21.85 8.37 15.29
C ILE A 73 22.96 7.41 14.83
N ASN A 74 22.68 6.57 13.83
CA ASN A 74 23.63 5.58 13.34
C ASN A 74 24.90 6.21 12.73
N LEU A 75 24.81 7.42 12.19
CA LEU A 75 25.98 8.13 11.66
C LEU A 75 26.82 8.76 12.76
N TYR A 76 26.20 9.32 13.81
CA TYR A 76 26.93 9.75 14.99
C TYR A 76 27.73 8.59 15.58
N ALA A 77 27.14 7.40 15.64
CA ALA A 77 27.83 6.17 16.06
C ALA A 77 28.97 5.75 15.11
N LYS A 78 28.91 6.10 13.83
CA LYS A 78 29.90 5.75 12.80
C LYS A 78 30.83 6.91 12.41
N ARG A 79 30.89 7.97 13.20
CA ARG A 79 31.67 9.19 12.89
C ARG A 79 33.12 8.91 12.52
N PHE A 80 33.78 7.96 13.21
CA PHE A 80 35.17 7.61 12.94
C PHE A 80 35.35 6.92 11.58
N VAL A 81 34.44 6.03 11.21
CA VAL A 81 34.47 5.32 9.92
C VAL A 81 34.24 6.29 8.76
N ILE A 82 33.36 7.28 8.94
CA ILE A 82 33.14 8.31 7.92
C ILE A 82 34.37 9.22 7.81
N TYR A 83 35.00 9.57 8.93
CA TYR A 83 36.22 10.37 8.96
C TYR A 83 37.37 9.68 8.22
N THR A 84 37.61 8.39 8.50
CA THR A 84 38.65 7.63 7.79
C THR A 84 38.33 7.46 6.30
N MET A 85 37.06 7.27 5.92
CA MET A 85 36.65 7.24 4.50
C MET A 85 36.93 8.57 3.79
N LYS A 86 36.75 9.71 4.46
CA LYS A 86 37.07 11.03 3.89
C LYS A 86 38.57 11.22 3.68
N LEU A 87 39.43 10.74 4.59
CA LEU A 87 40.89 10.84 4.47
C LEU A 87 41.45 10.10 3.25
N VAL A 88 40.80 9.01 2.85
CA VAL A 88 41.20 8.21 1.66
C VAL A 88 40.58 8.76 0.36
N GLY A 89 39.88 9.91 0.41
CA GLY A 89 39.25 10.53 -0.75
C GLY A 89 38.02 9.80 -1.28
N ALA A 90 37.32 9.03 -0.42
CA ALA A 90 36.19 8.23 -0.85
C ALA A 90 35.05 9.11 -1.41
N LYS A 91 34.53 8.73 -2.58
CA LYS A 91 33.40 9.41 -3.23
C LYS A 91 32.15 9.33 -2.35
N ARG A 92 31.31 10.37 -2.39
CA ARG A 92 30.01 10.45 -1.69
C ARG A 92 29.13 9.20 -1.92
N SER A 93 29.18 8.61 -3.10
CA SER A 93 28.45 7.37 -3.43
C SER A 93 28.95 6.13 -2.69
N PHE A 94 30.23 6.04 -2.35
CA PHE A 94 30.80 4.93 -1.58
C PHE A 94 30.23 4.87 -0.15
N ILE A 95 29.95 6.03 0.44
CA ILE A 95 29.34 6.15 1.76
C ILE A 95 27.84 5.79 1.72
N ARG A 96 27.13 6.10 0.62
CA ARG A 96 25.68 5.82 0.48
C ARG A 96 25.35 4.36 0.17
N LYS A 97 26.19 3.68 -0.62
CA LYS A 97 25.97 2.29 -1.07
C LYS A 97 25.61 1.31 0.07
N PRO A 98 26.36 1.20 1.17
CA PRO A 98 26.04 0.24 2.22
C PRO A 98 24.71 0.53 2.93
N LEU A 99 24.26 1.79 2.95
CA LEU A 99 22.98 2.17 3.51
C LEU A 99 21.82 1.74 2.59
N LEU A 100 21.94 2.01 1.29
CA LEU A 100 20.93 1.61 0.30
C LEU A 100 20.76 0.09 0.24
N VAL A 101 21.86 -0.67 0.24
CA VAL A 101 21.81 -2.14 0.26
C VAL A 101 21.11 -2.67 1.51
N LYS A 102 21.37 -2.07 2.68
CA LYS A 102 20.64 -2.42 3.91
C LYS A 102 19.14 -2.11 3.81
N GLY A 103 18.78 -0.97 3.22
CA GLY A 103 17.39 -0.59 2.99
C GLY A 103 16.63 -1.57 2.08
N ILE A 104 17.28 -2.04 1.01
CA ILE A 104 16.71 -3.10 0.13
C ILE A 104 16.46 -4.37 0.94
N TRP A 105 17.45 -4.82 1.71
CA TRP A 105 17.29 -6.05 2.49
C TRP A 105 16.18 -5.95 3.53
N GLN A 106 16.10 -4.82 4.23
CA GLN A 106 15.02 -4.54 5.19
C GLN A 106 13.66 -4.52 4.49
N GLY A 107 13.56 -3.89 3.32
CA GLY A 107 12.35 -3.87 2.51
C GLY A 107 11.87 -5.28 2.14
N ILE A 108 12.77 -6.12 1.63
CA ILE A 108 12.44 -7.50 1.24
C ILE A 108 11.95 -8.30 2.46
N VAL A 109 12.69 -8.26 3.57
CA VAL A 109 12.31 -9.00 4.78
C VAL A 109 10.96 -8.52 5.32
N SER A 110 10.72 -7.20 5.34
CA SER A 110 9.43 -6.65 5.78
C SER A 110 8.28 -7.03 4.86
N GLY A 111 8.50 -7.06 3.53
CA GLY A 111 7.50 -7.47 2.55
C GLY A 111 7.11 -8.94 2.71
N VAL A 112 8.09 -9.83 2.87
CA VAL A 112 7.84 -11.26 3.11
C VAL A 112 7.06 -11.46 4.41
N ILE A 113 7.41 -10.75 5.49
CA ILE A 113 6.66 -10.82 6.76
C ILE A 113 5.22 -10.34 6.57
N ALA A 114 5.02 -9.25 5.82
CA ALA A 114 3.69 -8.71 5.53
C ALA A 114 2.84 -9.71 4.73
N ASP A 115 3.38 -10.36 3.70
CA ASP A 115 2.67 -11.35 2.90
C ASP A 115 2.31 -12.61 3.70
N ILE A 116 3.20 -13.06 4.60
CA ILE A 116 2.90 -14.18 5.50
C ILE A 116 1.71 -13.82 6.40
N LEU A 117 1.72 -12.62 7.00
CA LEU A 117 0.63 -12.15 7.84
C LEU A 117 -0.68 -11.98 7.05
N LEU A 118 -0.60 -11.41 5.85
CA LEU A 118 -1.75 -11.27 4.95
C LEU A 118 -2.34 -12.63 4.59
N GLY A 119 -1.50 -13.60 4.21
CA GLY A 119 -1.91 -14.96 3.91
C GLY A 119 -2.55 -15.66 5.10
N MET A 120 -2.03 -15.44 6.31
CA MET A 120 -2.63 -15.96 7.54
C MET A 120 -4.02 -15.36 7.79
N LEU A 121 -4.18 -14.05 7.62
CA LEU A 121 -5.47 -13.38 7.77
C LEU A 121 -6.50 -13.87 6.74
N VAL A 122 -6.09 -14.01 5.48
CA VAL A 122 -6.95 -14.55 4.42
C VAL A 122 -7.36 -15.99 4.75
N TYR A 123 -6.41 -16.81 5.21
CA TYR A 123 -6.70 -18.20 5.60
C TYR A 123 -7.73 -18.29 6.74
N VAL A 124 -7.58 -17.46 7.78
CA VAL A 124 -8.54 -17.41 8.89
C VAL A 124 -9.91 -16.91 8.41
N ALA A 125 -9.95 -15.86 7.60
CA ALA A 125 -11.20 -15.31 7.06
C ALA A 125 -11.97 -16.33 6.21
N VAL A 126 -11.27 -17.05 5.34
CA VAL A 126 -11.86 -18.11 4.48
C VAL A 126 -12.33 -19.30 5.29
N ARG A 127 -11.64 -19.64 6.40
CA ARG A 127 -12.05 -20.72 7.29
C ARG A 127 -13.40 -20.42 7.95
N ASP A 128 -13.61 -19.19 8.40
CA ASP A 128 -14.83 -18.79 9.09
C ASP A 128 -15.98 -18.50 8.11
N LEU A 129 -15.67 -18.00 6.92
CA LEU A 129 -16.65 -17.65 5.88
C LEU A 129 -16.20 -18.20 4.51
N PRO A 130 -16.54 -19.46 4.18
CA PRO A 130 -16.07 -20.09 2.93
C PRO A 130 -16.63 -19.43 1.66
N GLU A 131 -17.75 -18.70 1.77
CA GLU A 131 -18.34 -17.93 0.66
C GLU A 131 -17.42 -16.80 0.17
N LEU A 132 -16.46 -16.34 0.98
CA LEU A 132 -15.50 -15.31 0.58
C LEU A 132 -14.66 -15.74 -0.63
N LEU A 133 -14.34 -17.03 -0.77
CA LEU A 133 -13.57 -17.52 -1.92
C LEU A 133 -14.30 -17.34 -3.25
N ALA A 134 -15.63 -17.32 -3.24
CA ALA A 134 -16.42 -17.13 -4.47
C ALA A 134 -16.48 -15.67 -4.90
N ILE A 135 -16.27 -14.74 -3.97
CA ILE A 135 -16.31 -13.28 -4.20
C ILE A 135 -14.90 -12.74 -4.48
N MET A 136 -13.86 -13.38 -3.92
CA MET A 136 -12.48 -12.96 -4.12
C MET A 136 -11.96 -13.32 -5.52
N ASP A 137 -11.56 -12.30 -6.28
CA ASP A 137 -10.86 -12.50 -7.54
C ASP A 137 -9.42 -12.97 -7.30
N LYS A 138 -9.09 -14.16 -7.79
CA LYS A 138 -7.75 -14.76 -7.74
C LYS A 138 -6.68 -13.84 -8.32
N ASN A 139 -6.98 -13.11 -9.39
CA ASN A 139 -6.02 -12.19 -10.02
C ASN A 139 -5.72 -11.01 -9.09
N MET A 140 -6.73 -10.50 -8.38
CA MET A 140 -6.56 -9.39 -7.44
C MET A 140 -5.74 -9.81 -6.22
N ILE A 141 -5.94 -11.04 -5.71
CA ILE A 141 -5.09 -11.59 -4.64
C ILE A 141 -3.62 -11.64 -5.08
N ILE A 142 -3.35 -12.26 -6.23
CA ILE A 142 -1.97 -12.40 -6.74
C ILE A 142 -1.34 -11.02 -6.94
N ALA A 143 -2.11 -10.05 -7.46
CA ALA A 143 -1.64 -8.68 -7.62
C ALA A 143 -1.27 -8.04 -6.26
N VAL A 144 -2.08 -8.22 -5.21
CA VAL A 144 -1.77 -7.70 -3.87
C VAL A 144 -0.49 -8.31 -3.31
N PHE A 145 -0.35 -9.63 -3.36
CA PHE A 145 0.87 -10.34 -2.91
C PHE A 145 2.12 -9.96 -3.71
N ALA A 146 1.99 -9.48 -4.95
CA ALA A 146 3.12 -8.97 -5.72
C ALA A 146 3.43 -7.50 -5.39
N VAL A 147 2.39 -6.66 -5.25
CA VAL A 147 2.53 -5.21 -5.09
C VAL A 147 2.97 -4.83 -3.69
N VAL A 148 2.49 -5.50 -2.65
CA VAL A 148 2.84 -5.23 -1.24
C VAL A 148 4.35 -5.27 -0.99
N PRO A 149 5.09 -6.35 -1.33
CA PRO A 149 6.53 -6.39 -1.10
C PRO A 149 7.28 -5.39 -2.00
N LEU A 150 6.83 -5.17 -3.23
CA LEU A 150 7.43 -4.18 -4.14
C LEU A 150 7.30 -2.76 -3.58
N LEU A 151 6.14 -2.39 -3.06
CA LEU A 151 5.91 -1.10 -2.41
C LEU A 151 6.73 -0.98 -1.13
N GLY A 152 6.84 -2.03 -0.33
CA GLY A 152 7.68 -2.04 0.88
C GLY A 152 9.16 -1.77 0.55
N VAL A 153 9.70 -2.45 -0.46
CA VAL A 153 11.08 -2.23 -0.94
C VAL A 153 11.24 -0.82 -1.49
N LEU A 154 10.31 -0.37 -2.33
CA LEU A 154 10.35 0.95 -2.93
C LEU A 154 10.29 2.05 -1.86
N LEU A 155 9.46 1.89 -0.83
CA LEU A 155 9.35 2.84 0.27
C LEU A 155 10.62 2.93 1.10
N CYS A 156 11.20 1.78 1.48
CA CYS A 156 12.48 1.73 2.19
C CYS A 156 13.61 2.36 1.37
N LEU A 157 13.63 2.09 0.06
CA LEU A 157 14.60 2.67 -0.88
C LEU A 157 14.43 4.18 -1.01
N LEU A 158 13.23 4.68 -1.26
CA LEU A 158 12.96 6.11 -1.40
C LEU A 158 13.32 6.86 -0.12
N SER A 159 12.90 6.34 1.03
CA SER A 159 13.23 6.91 2.33
C SER A 159 14.74 7.00 2.51
N THR A 160 15.45 5.89 2.29
CA THR A 160 16.90 5.84 2.43
C THR A 160 17.62 6.74 1.43
N PHE A 161 17.13 6.82 0.19
CA PHE A 161 17.68 7.66 -0.86
C PHE A 161 17.56 9.14 -0.51
N PHE A 162 16.36 9.61 -0.14
CA PHE A 162 16.10 10.99 0.28
C PHE A 162 16.98 11.38 1.46
N ILE A 163 17.07 10.50 2.47
CA ILE A 163 17.88 10.73 3.66
C ILE A 163 19.36 10.81 3.29
N SER A 164 19.87 9.86 2.48
CA SER A 164 21.26 9.84 2.04
C SER A 164 21.61 11.09 1.22
N ASN A 165 20.65 11.65 0.48
CA ASN A 165 20.85 12.84 -0.31
C ASN A 165 21.00 14.08 0.56
N ARG A 166 20.06 14.27 1.48
CA ARG A 166 20.08 15.36 2.46
C ARG A 166 21.31 15.30 3.36
N LEU A 167 21.66 14.12 3.84
CA LEU A 167 22.69 13.94 4.85
C LEU A 167 24.11 14.26 4.36
N ILE A 168 24.47 13.84 3.15
CA ILE A 168 25.82 14.12 2.63
C ILE A 168 25.98 15.60 2.26
N SER A 169 24.88 16.33 2.05
CA SER A 169 24.93 17.79 1.90
C SER A 169 25.32 18.51 3.20
N MET A 170 25.11 17.90 4.38
CA MET A 170 25.35 18.51 5.70
C MET A 170 26.71 18.18 6.33
N SER A 171 27.68 17.64 5.58
CA SER A 171 28.85 16.96 6.19
C SER A 171 30.12 17.80 6.32
N GLY A 172 30.01 19.09 6.66
CA GLY A 172 31.16 19.97 6.92
C GLY A 172 31.13 20.57 8.32
N ASP A 173 30.27 21.56 8.53
CA ASP A 173 30.40 22.49 9.67
C ASP A 173 29.35 22.33 10.78
N ASP A 174 28.27 21.55 10.57
CA ASP A 174 27.18 21.38 11.56
C ASP A 174 27.39 20.22 12.55
N ILE A 175 28.57 19.59 12.57
CA ILE A 175 28.89 18.53 13.56
C ILE A 175 29.54 19.13 14.82
N TYR A 176 29.86 20.43 14.79
CA TYR A 176 30.51 21.14 15.90
C TYR A 176 29.60 22.11 16.68
N TYR A 177 28.28 22.14 16.39
CA TYR A 177 27.29 22.88 17.17
C TYR A 177 26.02 22.05 17.39
#